data_AF-A0A661NYK9-F1
#
_entry.id   AF-A0A661NYK9-F1
#
_cell.length_a   1.000
_cell.length_b   1.000
_cell.length_c   1.000
_cell.angle_alpha   90.00
_cell.angle_beta   90.00
_cell.angle_gamma   90.00
#
_symmetry.space_group_name_H-M   'P 1'
#
loop_
_entity.id
_entity.type
_entity.pdbx_description
1 polymer ?
#
loop_
_entity_poly.entity_id
_entity_poly.type
_entity_poly.pdbx_seq_one_letter_code
_entity_poly.pdbx_strand_id
1 'polypeptide(L)'
;MTLRLFTSNRLEILANALAEVLEEPLSSALDQEIIVVQSKGMERWVSMQLAQRHGICANYRFPFPNAFVHEVFQKVIPDLPERSPFDPKTMTWKIMKLLPSCIRKPGFETLSAYLGDTERNLKRFQLSERIADTFDQYLLFRPEMIFRWENGEENHWQAVLWRELVKGTGTMHRAALGKAFLKATGKFPTTIHSLPERISVFGISALPRFHIQILEAISRFSQINLFLMNPCKEYWGDILSDWEMKKTITGKGRRDLAFEELHMEEGNSLLASMGVLGKDFFDLINEYDCEEFPLFKDSEENNLLSWIQSDILNLRDRRQGSNAKEMIALDDNSVQVHSCHSPMREIEVLHDRLLDMFETNSDLLPRDILVMTPDIETYAPYIQAVFDATADPSRKIPFSISDRSIRKESEIITTFLAILDLPGSRFAASQIFAILESTPVRRKFDITEADLTLVRKWLKDTRIRWGIDREDRSLLGLPALAENTWRAGLERLILGYAMPGQDENMFNGIL
;
A
#
# COMPACT_ATOMS: atom_id res chain seq x y z
N MET A 1 -20.82 26.07 6.11
CA MET A 1 -20.79 26.14 4.64
C MET A 1 -21.13 24.76 4.13
N THR A 2 -21.66 24.65 2.92
CA THR A 2 -21.92 23.36 2.28
C THR A 2 -20.61 22.78 1.73
N LEU A 3 -20.52 21.46 1.58
CA LEU A 3 -19.37 20.83 0.91
C LEU A 3 -19.32 21.29 -0.55
N ARG A 4 -18.15 21.62 -1.09
CA ARG A 4 -17.98 21.95 -2.51
C ARG A 4 -17.45 20.73 -3.24
N LEU A 5 -18.19 20.21 -4.21
CA LEU A 5 -17.86 18.98 -4.94
C LEU A 5 -17.48 19.31 -6.39
N PHE A 6 -16.21 19.16 -6.71
CA PHE A 6 -15.67 19.28 -8.07
C PHE A 6 -15.50 17.88 -8.66
N THR A 7 -16.18 17.61 -9.78
CA THR A 7 -16.11 16.32 -10.47
C THR A 7 -15.56 16.47 -11.88
N SER A 8 -14.72 15.54 -12.32
CA SER A 8 -14.23 15.50 -13.70
C SER A 8 -13.79 14.10 -14.09
N ASN A 9 -13.83 13.81 -15.38
CA ASN A 9 -13.22 12.63 -15.98
C ASN A 9 -11.71 12.75 -16.21
N ARG A 10 -11.09 13.89 -15.85
CA ARG A 10 -9.64 14.14 -16.00
C ARG A 10 -9.06 14.81 -14.76
N LEU A 11 -7.99 14.22 -14.21
CA LEU A 11 -7.31 14.75 -13.03
C LEU A 11 -6.67 16.11 -13.30
N GLU A 12 -6.21 16.35 -14.52
CA GLU A 12 -5.62 17.62 -14.94
C GLU A 12 -6.62 18.75 -14.77
N ILE A 13 -7.88 18.54 -15.17
CA ILE A 13 -8.94 19.55 -15.03
C ILE A 13 -9.21 19.84 -13.55
N LEU A 14 -9.23 18.80 -12.71
CA LEU A 14 -9.38 18.98 -11.25
C LEU A 14 -8.19 19.72 -10.64
N ALA A 15 -6.97 19.43 -11.08
CA ALA A 15 -5.77 20.15 -10.62
C ALA A 15 -5.83 21.63 -11.00
N ASN A 16 -6.42 21.93 -12.16
CA ASN A 16 -6.65 23.31 -12.61
C ASN A 16 -7.65 24.02 -11.69
N ALA A 17 -8.79 23.39 -11.42
CA ALA A 17 -9.80 23.92 -10.53
C ALA A 17 -9.27 24.08 -9.09
N LEU A 18 -8.45 23.14 -8.62
CA LEU A 18 -7.73 23.27 -7.35
C LEU A 18 -6.82 24.50 -7.36
N ALA A 19 -6.03 24.69 -8.42
CA ALA A 19 -5.15 25.84 -8.54
C ALA A 19 -5.92 27.17 -8.53
N GLU A 20 -7.07 27.24 -9.20
CA GLU A 20 -7.97 28.40 -9.23
C GLU A 20 -8.56 28.69 -7.84
N VAL A 21 -9.02 27.66 -7.12
CA VAL A 21 -9.51 27.81 -5.74
C VAL A 21 -8.41 28.36 -4.82
N LEU A 22 -7.17 27.94 -5.03
CA LEU A 22 -6.01 28.36 -4.24
C LEU A 22 -5.46 29.75 -4.61
N GLU A 23 -5.97 30.41 -5.66
CA GLU A 23 -5.58 31.79 -5.99
C GLU A 23 -6.09 32.80 -4.96
N GLU A 24 -7.21 32.51 -4.31
CA GLU A 24 -7.67 33.27 -3.14
C GLU A 24 -6.78 32.90 -1.94
N PRO A 25 -5.96 33.81 -1.39
CA PRO A 25 -5.04 33.49 -0.30
C PRO A 25 -5.79 33.26 1.01
N LEU A 26 -5.18 32.45 1.90
CA LEU A 26 -5.62 32.34 3.31
C LEU A 26 -5.49 33.69 4.03
N SER A 27 -6.18 33.85 5.16
CA SER A 27 -6.13 35.10 5.93
C SER A 27 -4.72 35.43 6.47
N SER A 28 -3.91 34.40 6.74
CA SER A 28 -2.54 34.50 7.23
C SER A 28 -1.55 33.92 6.22
N ALA A 29 -0.49 34.68 5.91
CA ALA A 29 0.56 34.24 4.97
C ALA A 29 1.45 33.10 5.50
N LEU A 30 1.39 32.81 6.80
CA LEU A 30 2.16 31.71 7.41
C LEU A 30 1.35 30.42 7.51
N ASP A 31 0.05 30.48 7.26
CA ASP A 31 -0.83 29.33 7.35
C ASP A 31 -0.58 28.41 6.16
N GLN A 32 -0.74 27.11 6.41
CA GLN A 32 -0.43 26.08 5.43
C GLN A 32 -1.69 25.67 4.69
N GLU A 33 -1.59 25.59 3.37
CA GLU A 33 -2.63 24.97 2.56
C GLU A 33 -2.68 23.47 2.83
N ILE A 34 -3.87 22.92 3.08
CA ILE A 34 -4.06 21.51 3.40
C ILE A 34 -4.75 20.81 2.24
N ILE A 35 -4.03 19.86 1.63
CA ILE A 35 -4.52 19.03 0.52
C ILE A 35 -4.45 17.56 0.93
N VAL A 36 -5.58 16.98 1.33
CA VAL A 36 -5.69 15.57 1.71
C VAL A 36 -5.57 14.69 0.46
N VAL A 37 -4.60 13.77 0.47
CA VAL A 37 -4.32 12.83 -0.63
C VAL A 37 -4.19 11.39 -0.12
N GLN A 38 -4.27 10.39 -1.00
CA GLN A 38 -4.16 8.98 -0.62
C GLN A 38 -2.81 8.32 -0.91
N SER A 39 -1.89 8.99 -1.61
CA SER A 39 -0.59 8.44 -1.94
C SER A 39 0.49 9.51 -2.06
N LYS A 40 1.75 9.11 -1.86
CA LYS A 40 2.92 9.97 -2.09
C LYS A 40 3.10 10.32 -3.57
N GLY A 41 2.66 9.44 -4.48
CA GLY A 41 2.62 9.73 -5.91
C GLY A 41 1.70 10.91 -6.22
N MET A 42 0.49 10.91 -5.64
CA MET A 42 -0.46 12.00 -5.80
C MET A 42 0.04 13.31 -5.18
N GLU A 43 0.64 13.27 -3.99
CA GLU A 43 1.30 14.44 -3.38
C GLU A 43 2.32 15.06 -4.33
N ARG A 44 3.22 14.25 -4.89
CA ARG A 44 4.26 14.72 -5.81
C ARG A 44 3.65 15.29 -7.09
N TRP A 45 2.67 14.59 -7.67
CA TRP A 45 2.02 15.02 -8.90
C TRP A 45 1.27 16.35 -8.72
N VAL A 46 0.44 16.48 -7.69
CA VAL A 46 -0.28 17.72 -7.37
C VAL A 46 0.69 18.86 -7.09
N SER A 47 1.75 18.61 -6.32
CA SER A 47 2.78 19.63 -6.04
C SER A 47 3.42 20.17 -7.33
N MET A 48 3.71 19.28 -8.29
CA MET A 48 4.26 19.67 -9.58
C MET A 48 3.24 20.42 -10.45
N GLN A 49 1.97 19.99 -10.47
CA GLN A 49 0.90 20.68 -11.20
C GLN A 49 0.68 22.10 -10.66
N LEU A 50 0.63 22.27 -9.33
CA LEU A 50 0.50 23.57 -8.68
C LEU A 50 1.73 24.44 -8.95
N ALA A 51 2.94 23.90 -8.82
CA ALA A 51 4.17 24.65 -9.10
C ALA A 51 4.25 25.12 -10.56
N GLN A 52 3.77 24.33 -11.51
CA GLN A 52 3.75 24.72 -12.93
C GLN A 52 2.78 25.88 -13.18
N ARG A 53 1.68 25.97 -12.43
CA ARG A 53 0.65 27.00 -12.60
C ARG A 53 0.95 28.29 -11.83
N HIS A 54 1.28 28.15 -10.55
CA HIS A 54 1.55 29.28 -9.66
C HIS A 54 3.01 29.74 -9.71
N GLY A 55 3.87 29.02 -10.41
CA GLY A 55 5.33 29.24 -10.46
C GLY A 55 6.09 28.66 -9.26
N ILE A 56 5.40 28.35 -8.17
CA ILE A 56 5.96 27.75 -6.95
C ILE A 56 4.88 26.95 -6.22
N CYS A 57 5.27 25.85 -5.55
CA CYS A 57 4.44 25.14 -4.59
C CYS A 57 5.22 25.06 -3.26
N ALA A 58 4.89 25.95 -2.32
CA ALA A 58 5.56 26.06 -1.02
C ALA A 58 4.53 26.26 0.11
N ASN A 59 4.87 25.79 1.32
CA ASN A 59 4.00 25.85 2.50
C ASN A 59 2.67 25.05 2.40
N TYR A 60 2.65 23.99 1.57
CA TYR A 60 1.54 23.04 1.49
C TYR A 60 1.77 21.84 2.42
N ARG A 61 0.70 21.29 2.96
CA ARG A 61 0.69 19.99 3.66
C ARG A 61 -0.22 19.00 2.94
N PHE A 62 0.30 17.78 2.80
CA PHE A 62 -0.38 16.67 2.15
C PHE A 62 -0.65 15.50 3.10
N PRO A 63 -1.52 15.67 4.12
CA PRO A 63 -1.83 14.59 5.06
C PRO A 63 -2.68 13.50 4.40
N PHE A 64 -2.54 12.26 4.87
CA PHE A 64 -3.45 11.18 4.50
C PHE A 64 -4.74 11.25 5.32
N PRO A 65 -5.89 10.72 4.83
CA PRO A 65 -7.20 10.91 5.47
C PRO A 65 -7.22 10.56 6.96
N ASN A 66 -6.63 9.43 7.36
CA ASN A 66 -6.60 8.99 8.76
C ASN A 66 -5.77 9.92 9.65
N ALA A 67 -4.61 10.38 9.15
CA ALA A 67 -3.74 11.29 9.89
C ALA A 67 -4.39 12.67 10.03
N PHE A 68 -5.02 13.15 8.96
CA PHE A 68 -5.77 14.40 8.96
C PHE A 68 -6.91 14.39 9.98
N VAL A 69 -7.76 13.35 9.98
CA VAL A 69 -8.87 13.25 10.94
C VAL A 69 -8.37 13.22 12.39
N HIS A 70 -7.28 12.50 12.66
CA HIS A 70 -6.68 12.49 14.01
C HIS A 70 -6.17 13.86 14.44
N GLU A 71 -5.53 14.61 13.54
CA GLU A 71 -5.10 16.00 13.80
C GLU A 71 -6.28 16.91 14.11
N VAL A 72 -7.37 16.80 13.35
CA VAL A 72 -8.61 17.54 13.63
C VAL A 72 -9.16 17.19 15.01
N PHE A 73 -9.15 15.91 15.40
CA PHE A 73 -9.59 15.50 16.73
C PHE A 73 -8.74 16.13 17.84
N GLN A 74 -7.41 16.19 17.68
CA GLN A 74 -6.52 16.84 18.65
C GLN A 74 -6.80 18.34 18.82
N LYS A 75 -7.31 19.00 17.79
CA LYS A 75 -7.63 20.44 17.81
C LYS A 75 -8.94 20.78 18.52
N VAL A 76 -9.85 19.80 18.66
CA VAL A 76 -11.20 20.01 19.20
C VAL A 76 -11.41 19.26 20.52
N ILE A 77 -10.81 18.09 20.68
CA ILE A 77 -10.91 17.26 21.88
C ILE A 77 -9.66 17.52 22.75
N PRO A 78 -9.82 18.05 23.97
CA PRO A 78 -8.69 18.33 24.86
C PRO A 78 -8.00 17.04 25.32
N ASP A 79 -6.72 17.15 25.66
CA ASP A 79 -5.89 16.09 26.27
C ASP A 79 -5.75 14.79 25.45
N LEU A 80 -5.91 14.86 24.13
CA LEU A 80 -5.73 13.70 23.27
C LEU A 80 -4.23 13.41 23.07
N PRO A 81 -3.77 12.15 23.28
CA PRO A 81 -2.36 11.81 23.11
C PRO A 81 -1.92 12.00 21.65
N GLU A 82 -0.62 12.31 21.45
CA GLU A 82 -0.04 12.45 20.12
C GLU A 82 -0.22 11.18 19.28
N ARG A 83 0.01 10.01 19.91
CA ARG A 83 -0.17 8.70 19.28
C ARG A 83 -1.40 8.01 19.84
N SER A 84 -2.25 7.50 18.94
CA SER A 84 -3.42 6.74 19.35
C SER A 84 -2.99 5.43 20.06
N PRO A 85 -3.55 5.12 21.24
CA PRO A 85 -3.32 3.83 21.88
C PRO A 85 -3.89 2.65 21.08
N PHE A 86 -4.71 2.94 20.07
CA PHE A 86 -5.34 1.97 19.15
C PHE A 86 -4.71 1.99 17.75
N ASP A 87 -3.49 2.53 17.60
CA ASP A 87 -2.70 2.29 16.39
C ASP A 87 -2.48 0.78 16.18
N PRO A 88 -2.64 0.22 14.95
CA PRO A 88 -2.52 -1.21 14.69
C PRO A 88 -1.28 -1.86 15.30
N LYS A 89 -0.11 -1.24 15.15
CA LYS A 89 1.16 -1.79 15.67
C LYS A 89 1.14 -1.83 17.19
N THR A 90 0.59 -0.79 17.83
CA THR A 90 0.42 -0.75 19.28
C THR A 90 -0.58 -1.81 19.77
N MET A 91 -1.69 -1.98 19.05
CA MET A 91 -2.68 -3.01 19.34
C MET A 91 -2.10 -4.41 19.20
N THR A 92 -1.25 -4.68 18.20
CA THR A 92 -0.58 -5.97 18.03
C THR A 92 0.13 -6.41 19.30
N TRP A 93 0.94 -5.53 19.90
CA TRP A 93 1.68 -5.85 21.13
C TRP A 93 0.76 -6.02 22.34
N LYS A 94 -0.28 -5.18 22.46
CA LYS A 94 -1.27 -5.29 23.54
C LYS A 94 -2.05 -6.60 23.44
N ILE A 95 -2.53 -6.94 22.25
CA ILE A 95 -3.23 -8.20 22.00
C ILE A 95 -2.31 -9.38 22.27
N MET A 96 -1.05 -9.35 21.81
CA MET A 96 -0.06 -10.40 22.07
C MET A 96 0.14 -10.65 23.56
N LYS A 97 0.12 -9.58 24.38
CA LYS A 97 0.19 -9.68 25.85
C LYS A 97 -1.09 -10.23 26.47
N LEU A 98 -2.26 -9.85 25.96
CA LEU A 98 -3.57 -10.24 26.50
C LEU A 98 -3.97 -11.67 26.14
N LEU A 99 -3.64 -12.12 24.94
CA LEU A 99 -4.10 -13.37 24.35
C LEU A 99 -3.91 -14.59 25.25
N PRO A 100 -2.75 -14.81 25.92
CA PRO A 100 -2.55 -15.95 26.83
C PRO A 100 -3.54 -16.02 28.00
N SER A 101 -4.03 -14.87 28.47
CA SER A 101 -5.05 -14.82 29.53
C SER A 101 -6.47 -15.01 28.97
N CYS A 102 -6.73 -14.53 27.76
CA CYS A 102 -8.03 -14.62 27.11
C CYS A 102 -8.36 -16.03 26.60
N ILE A 103 -7.37 -16.79 26.12
CA ILE A 103 -7.59 -18.14 25.58
C ILE A 103 -8.13 -19.15 26.59
N ARG A 104 -8.04 -18.84 27.89
CA ARG A 104 -8.61 -19.65 28.98
C ARG A 104 -10.10 -19.36 29.23
N LYS A 105 -10.66 -18.35 28.58
CA LYS A 105 -12.07 -17.96 28.70
C LYS A 105 -12.93 -18.74 27.69
N PRO A 106 -14.23 -18.99 27.99
CA PRO A 106 -15.16 -19.59 27.04
C PRO A 106 -15.23 -18.81 25.72
N GLY A 107 -15.34 -19.50 24.59
CA GLY A 107 -15.46 -18.92 23.25
C GLY A 107 -14.14 -18.77 22.49
N PHE A 108 -12.99 -19.02 23.13
CA PHE A 108 -11.64 -18.93 22.52
C PHE A 108 -11.09 -20.30 22.06
N GLU A 109 -11.90 -21.36 22.03
CA GLU A 109 -11.47 -22.74 21.83
C GLU A 109 -10.68 -22.92 20.52
N THR A 110 -11.13 -22.27 19.43
CA THR A 110 -10.44 -22.31 18.13
C THR A 110 -9.06 -21.66 18.18
N LEU A 111 -8.94 -20.53 18.89
CA LEU A 111 -7.67 -19.80 19.04
C LEU A 111 -6.71 -20.56 19.95
N SER A 112 -7.23 -21.15 21.03
CA SER A 112 -6.49 -22.01 21.94
C SER A 112 -5.90 -23.21 21.19
N ALA A 113 -6.71 -23.90 20.39
CA ALA A 113 -6.27 -25.02 19.56
C ALA A 113 -5.21 -24.61 18.51
N TYR A 114 -5.35 -23.45 17.88
CA TYR A 114 -4.39 -22.95 16.89
C TYR A 114 -3.01 -22.61 17.49
N LEU A 115 -3.02 -21.97 18.67
CA LEU A 115 -1.80 -21.56 19.38
C LEU A 115 -1.08 -22.78 19.98
N GLY A 116 -1.84 -23.76 20.50
CA GLY A 116 -1.32 -24.95 21.17
C GLY A 116 -0.51 -24.64 22.44
N ASP A 117 0.16 -25.65 22.97
CA ASP A 117 0.97 -25.53 24.21
C ASP A 117 2.38 -24.95 23.99
N THR A 118 2.80 -24.76 22.74
CA THR A 118 4.17 -24.32 22.45
C THR A 118 4.31 -22.81 22.59
N GLU A 119 5.34 -22.36 23.30
CA GLU A 119 5.83 -20.96 23.41
C GLU A 119 6.30 -20.38 22.06
N ARG A 120 5.61 -20.66 20.95
CA ARG A 120 5.92 -20.13 19.62
C ARG A 120 5.41 -18.69 19.54
N ASN A 121 6.25 -17.79 20.05
CA ASN A 121 6.05 -16.33 20.01
C ASN A 121 5.65 -15.82 18.61
N LEU A 122 6.11 -16.46 17.54
CA LEU A 122 5.80 -16.09 16.15
C LEU A 122 4.31 -16.25 15.79
N LYS A 123 3.70 -17.42 16.04
CA LYS A 123 2.26 -17.63 15.74
C LYS A 123 1.40 -16.64 16.50
N ARG A 124 1.72 -16.43 17.79
CA ARG A 124 1.02 -15.49 18.66
C ARG A 124 1.15 -14.06 18.13
N PHE A 125 2.34 -13.65 17.70
CA PHE A 125 2.58 -12.33 17.12
C PHE A 125 1.78 -12.13 15.82
N GLN A 126 1.89 -13.06 14.85
CA GLN A 126 1.18 -12.99 13.57
C GLN A 126 -0.34 -12.95 13.73
N LEU A 127 -0.87 -13.77 14.63
CA LEU A 127 -2.30 -13.76 14.95
C LEU A 127 -2.71 -12.43 15.59
N SER A 128 -1.90 -11.89 16.49
CA SER A 128 -2.17 -10.60 17.15
C SER A 128 -2.15 -9.44 16.16
N GLU A 129 -1.25 -9.48 15.17
CA GLU A 129 -1.18 -8.52 14.07
C GLU A 129 -2.46 -8.58 13.23
N ARG A 130 -2.85 -9.78 12.79
CA ARG A 130 -4.07 -9.95 11.99
C ARG A 130 -5.34 -9.51 12.73
N ILE A 131 -5.43 -9.78 14.03
CA ILE A 131 -6.55 -9.31 14.86
C ILE A 131 -6.52 -7.78 14.99
N ALA A 132 -5.34 -7.18 15.24
CA ALA A 132 -5.19 -5.73 15.33
C ALA A 132 -5.64 -5.02 14.05
N ASP A 133 -5.20 -5.51 12.89
CA ASP A 133 -5.60 -4.97 11.58
C ASP A 133 -7.12 -5.07 11.37
N THR A 134 -7.71 -6.20 11.77
CA THR A 134 -9.15 -6.43 11.66
C THR A 134 -9.93 -5.47 12.58
N PHE A 135 -9.45 -5.24 13.80
CA PHE A 135 -10.05 -4.29 14.72
C PHE A 135 -9.93 -2.84 14.23
N ASP A 136 -8.79 -2.44 13.65
CA ASP A 136 -8.66 -1.11 13.03
C ASP A 136 -9.66 -0.92 11.88
N GLN A 137 -9.88 -1.95 11.06
CA GLN A 137 -10.93 -1.93 10.03
C GLN A 137 -12.34 -1.79 10.65
N TYR A 138 -12.64 -2.52 11.71
CA TYR A 138 -13.95 -2.42 12.38
C TYR A 138 -14.21 -1.03 12.95
N LEU A 139 -13.19 -0.39 13.54
CA LEU A 139 -13.30 0.99 14.03
C LEU A 139 -13.70 1.98 12.93
N LEU A 140 -13.33 1.70 11.68
CA LEU A 140 -13.59 2.59 10.55
C LEU A 140 -14.88 2.25 9.79
N PHE A 141 -15.11 0.96 9.52
CA PHE A 141 -16.19 0.50 8.65
C PHE A 141 -17.42 -0.02 9.41
N ARG A 142 -17.27 -0.41 10.69
CA ARG A 142 -18.35 -0.99 11.51
C ARG A 142 -18.34 -0.44 12.96
N PRO A 143 -18.32 0.89 13.16
CA PRO A 143 -18.19 1.47 14.50
C PRO A 143 -19.33 1.08 15.45
N GLU A 144 -20.56 0.94 14.96
CA GLU A 144 -21.70 0.52 15.80
C GLU A 144 -21.53 -0.87 16.39
N MET A 145 -20.92 -1.80 15.66
CA MET A 145 -20.61 -3.14 16.16
C MET A 145 -19.65 -3.06 17.35
N ILE A 146 -18.63 -2.21 17.26
CA ILE A 146 -17.65 -1.99 18.34
C ILE A 146 -18.34 -1.42 19.58
N PHE A 147 -19.25 -0.46 19.44
CA PHE A 147 -19.99 0.09 20.58
C PHE A 147 -20.87 -0.97 21.28
N ARG A 148 -21.55 -1.84 20.52
CA ARG A 148 -22.31 -2.97 21.10
C ARG A 148 -21.41 -3.95 21.86
N TRP A 149 -20.22 -4.23 21.32
CA TRP A 149 -19.23 -5.06 22.01
C TRP A 149 -18.78 -4.43 23.33
N GLU A 150 -18.57 -3.10 23.37
CA GLU A 150 -18.21 -2.37 24.59
C GLU A 150 -19.32 -2.38 25.64
N ASN A 151 -20.58 -2.33 25.22
CA ASN A 151 -21.75 -2.47 26.08
C ASN A 151 -21.97 -3.91 26.60
N GLY A 152 -21.22 -4.89 26.09
CA GLY A 152 -21.33 -6.29 26.51
C GLY A 152 -22.50 -7.06 25.85
N GLU A 153 -23.04 -6.56 24.73
CA GLU A 153 -24.17 -7.19 24.03
C GLU A 153 -23.80 -8.51 23.33
N GLU A 154 -22.50 -8.72 23.05
CA GLU A 154 -21.99 -9.91 22.35
C GLU A 154 -20.87 -10.59 23.14
N ASN A 155 -20.83 -11.92 23.12
CA ASN A 155 -19.94 -12.75 23.97
C ASN A 155 -18.97 -13.66 23.20
N HIS A 156 -18.86 -13.52 21.88
CA HIS A 156 -17.84 -14.23 21.11
C HIS A 156 -16.43 -13.67 21.38
N TRP A 157 -15.39 -14.42 21.00
CA TRP A 157 -14.01 -14.12 21.39
C TRP A 157 -13.51 -12.73 21.00
N GLN A 158 -13.88 -12.22 19.81
CA GLN A 158 -13.47 -10.88 19.38
C GLN A 158 -14.04 -9.79 20.29
N ALA A 159 -15.33 -9.86 20.61
CA ALA A 159 -15.98 -8.91 21.51
C ALA A 159 -15.38 -8.94 22.92
N VAL A 160 -15.11 -10.14 23.44
CA VAL A 160 -14.44 -10.30 24.73
C VAL A 160 -13.02 -9.74 24.70
N LEU A 161 -12.24 -10.06 23.67
CA LEU A 161 -10.86 -9.56 23.51
C LEU A 161 -10.83 -8.04 23.36
N TRP A 162 -11.76 -7.46 22.59
CA TRP A 162 -11.92 -6.01 22.44
C TRP A 162 -12.17 -5.34 23.79
N ARG A 163 -13.13 -5.86 24.58
CA ARG A 163 -13.40 -5.34 25.94
C ARG A 163 -12.16 -5.41 26.83
N GLU A 164 -11.38 -6.49 26.79
CA GLU A 164 -10.13 -6.59 27.55
C GLU A 164 -9.06 -5.58 27.08
N LEU A 165 -8.99 -5.32 25.77
CA LEU A 165 -8.08 -4.32 25.19
C LEU A 165 -8.43 -2.90 25.67
N VAL A 166 -9.72 -2.55 25.67
CA VAL A 166 -10.23 -1.22 26.06
C VAL A 166 -10.09 -0.98 27.56
N LYS A 167 -10.30 -1.99 28.42
CA LYS A 167 -10.19 -1.86 29.90
C LYS A 167 -8.88 -1.20 30.37
N GLY A 168 -7.76 -1.49 29.70
CA GLY A 168 -6.45 -0.96 30.06
C GLY A 168 -6.10 0.40 29.46
N THR A 169 -6.90 0.91 28.50
CA THR A 169 -6.54 2.06 27.65
C THR A 169 -7.64 3.12 27.52
N GLY A 170 -8.85 2.83 28.03
CA GLY A 170 -10.02 3.69 27.88
C GLY A 170 -10.60 3.63 26.47
N THR A 171 -11.70 4.35 26.25
CA THR A 171 -12.44 4.39 24.97
C THR A 171 -11.88 5.42 23.98
N MET A 172 -10.57 5.69 24.01
CA MET A 172 -9.91 6.68 23.13
C MET A 172 -9.57 6.13 21.74
N HIS A 173 -10.44 5.28 21.19
CA HIS A 173 -10.31 4.75 19.83
C HIS A 173 -11.04 5.63 18.81
N ARG A 174 -10.70 5.45 17.54
CA ARG A 174 -11.15 6.33 16.45
C ARG A 174 -12.67 6.48 16.37
N ALA A 175 -13.43 5.40 16.56
CA ALA A 175 -14.90 5.44 16.48
C ALA A 175 -15.49 6.29 17.61
N ALA A 176 -15.04 6.08 18.84
CA ALA A 176 -15.47 6.87 19.99
C ALA A 176 -15.06 8.34 19.89
N LEU A 177 -13.85 8.61 19.39
CA LEU A 177 -13.37 9.97 19.14
C LEU A 177 -14.20 10.67 18.07
N GLY A 178 -14.56 9.99 16.97
CA GLY A 178 -15.46 10.55 15.96
C GLY A 178 -16.83 10.88 16.54
N LYS A 179 -17.43 10.00 17.35
CA LYS A 179 -18.69 10.27 18.04
C LYS A 179 -18.59 11.45 19.00
N ALA A 180 -17.50 11.56 19.75
CA ALA A 180 -17.24 12.67 20.66
C ALA A 180 -17.04 13.99 19.88
N PHE A 181 -16.32 13.95 18.76
CA PHE A 181 -16.09 15.07 17.86
C PHE A 181 -17.39 15.61 17.29
N LEU A 182 -18.23 14.75 16.68
CA LEU A 182 -19.52 15.14 16.13
C LEU A 182 -20.44 15.77 17.19
N LYS A 183 -20.42 15.23 18.42
CA LYS A 183 -21.15 15.81 19.55
C LYS A 183 -20.60 17.16 19.99
N ALA A 184 -19.28 17.36 19.92
CA ALA A 184 -18.63 18.62 20.28
C ALA A 184 -18.92 19.70 19.24
N THR A 185 -18.73 19.41 17.94
CA THR A 185 -19.01 20.34 16.83
C THR A 185 -20.47 20.75 16.76
N GLY A 186 -21.40 19.87 17.13
CA GLY A 186 -22.82 20.20 17.28
C GLY A 186 -23.11 21.32 18.30
N LYS A 187 -22.24 21.53 19.29
CA LYS A 187 -22.43 22.55 20.34
C LYS A 187 -21.81 23.90 20.04
N PHE A 188 -20.85 23.97 19.11
CA PHE A 188 -20.19 25.23 18.76
C PHE A 188 -21.07 26.03 17.79
N PRO A 189 -21.36 27.31 18.08
CA PRO A 189 -22.32 28.08 17.30
C PRO A 189 -21.78 28.51 15.92
N THR A 190 -20.52 28.95 15.80
CA THR A 190 -20.08 29.57 14.53
C THR A 190 -18.60 29.43 14.14
N THR A 191 -17.64 29.28 15.05
CA THR A 191 -16.21 29.21 14.66
C THR A 191 -15.37 28.41 15.66
N ILE A 192 -14.41 27.64 15.14
CA ILE A 192 -13.35 26.99 15.91
C ILE A 192 -12.02 27.47 15.33
N HIS A 193 -11.37 28.44 15.97
CA HIS A 193 -10.13 29.07 15.46
C HIS A 193 -8.94 28.12 15.28
N SER A 194 -8.96 26.93 15.88
CA SER A 194 -7.91 25.92 15.71
C SER A 194 -8.01 25.15 14.39
N LEU A 195 -9.18 25.17 13.74
CA LEU A 195 -9.39 24.47 12.47
C LEU A 195 -8.84 25.29 11.29
N PRO A 196 -8.34 24.63 10.23
CA PRO A 196 -7.88 25.33 9.03
C PRO A 196 -9.04 26.09 8.36
N GLU A 197 -8.74 27.20 7.68
CA GLU A 197 -9.74 27.96 6.93
C GLU A 197 -10.29 27.16 5.74
N ARG A 198 -9.40 26.46 5.04
CA ARG A 198 -9.70 25.68 3.83
C ARG A 198 -9.03 24.31 3.91
N ILE A 199 -9.76 23.28 3.48
CA ILE A 199 -9.27 21.92 3.31
C ILE A 199 -9.70 21.44 1.92
N SER A 200 -8.74 20.97 1.13
CA SER A 200 -8.99 20.36 -0.17
C SER A 200 -8.73 18.86 -0.10
N VAL A 201 -9.61 18.03 -0.66
CA VAL A 201 -9.45 16.58 -0.78
C VAL A 201 -9.26 16.28 -2.25
N PHE A 202 -8.15 15.67 -2.63
CA PHE A 202 -7.77 15.57 -4.05
C PHE A 202 -7.44 14.16 -4.51
N GLY A 203 -8.06 13.73 -5.61
CA GLY A 203 -7.67 12.53 -6.34
C GLY A 203 -7.91 11.24 -5.56
N ILE A 204 -8.92 11.24 -4.69
CA ILE A 204 -9.31 10.08 -3.89
C ILE A 204 -10.50 9.39 -4.55
N SER A 205 -10.34 8.11 -4.90
CA SER A 205 -11.38 7.31 -5.57
C SER A 205 -12.40 6.67 -4.62
N ALA A 206 -12.09 6.61 -3.33
CA ALA A 206 -13.04 6.21 -2.28
C ALA A 206 -12.61 6.70 -0.90
N LEU A 207 -13.58 7.18 -0.12
CA LEU A 207 -13.44 7.44 1.31
C LEU A 207 -14.51 6.69 2.09
N PRO A 208 -14.17 6.12 3.27
CA PRO A 208 -15.16 5.59 4.19
C PRO A 208 -16.16 6.66 4.62
N ARG A 209 -17.42 6.25 4.85
CA ARG A 209 -18.48 7.10 5.42
C ARG A 209 -18.02 7.90 6.64
N PHE A 210 -17.23 7.26 7.51
CA PHE A 210 -16.64 7.91 8.67
C PHE A 210 -15.90 9.21 8.31
N HIS A 211 -15.03 9.20 7.29
CA HIS A 211 -14.28 10.40 6.90
C HIS A 211 -15.18 11.49 6.33
N ILE A 212 -16.16 11.12 5.50
CA ILE A 212 -17.11 12.09 4.92
C ILE A 212 -17.96 12.73 6.02
N GLN A 213 -18.43 11.97 7.01
CA GLN A 213 -19.14 12.51 8.18
C GLN A 213 -18.30 13.52 8.96
N ILE A 214 -16.99 13.26 9.14
CA ILE A 214 -16.11 14.21 9.81
C ILE A 214 -15.91 15.47 8.94
N LEU A 215 -15.71 15.33 7.63
CA LEU A 215 -15.56 16.47 6.71
C LEU A 215 -16.83 17.33 6.63
N GLU A 216 -18.00 16.71 6.56
CA GLU A 216 -19.30 17.41 6.63
C GLU A 216 -19.41 18.21 7.94
N ALA A 217 -19.08 17.60 9.08
CA ALA A 217 -19.15 18.30 10.35
C ALA A 217 -18.16 19.49 10.44
N ILE A 218 -17.00 19.39 9.79
CA ILE A 218 -16.01 20.48 9.69
C ILE A 218 -16.49 21.58 8.71
N SER A 219 -17.24 21.24 7.67
CA SER A 219 -17.71 22.18 6.64
C SER A 219 -18.53 23.36 7.20
N ARG A 220 -19.08 23.19 8.40
CA ARG A 220 -19.73 24.25 9.17
C ARG A 220 -18.78 25.40 9.55
N PHE A 221 -17.49 25.11 9.72
CA PHE A 221 -16.48 26.04 10.22
C PHE A 221 -15.38 26.37 9.20
N SER A 222 -15.14 25.48 8.23
CA SER A 222 -14.07 25.60 7.23
C SER A 222 -14.62 25.35 5.83
N GLN A 223 -13.99 25.92 4.81
CA GLN A 223 -14.31 25.58 3.43
C GLN A 223 -13.72 24.20 3.09
N ILE A 224 -14.59 23.26 2.69
CA ILE A 224 -14.18 21.92 2.26
C ILE A 224 -14.40 21.78 0.76
N ASN A 225 -13.34 21.52 0.02
CA ASN A 225 -13.39 21.29 -1.42
C ASN A 225 -13.03 19.82 -1.71
N LEU A 226 -13.92 19.08 -2.36
CA LEU A 226 -13.73 17.71 -2.78
C LEU A 226 -13.45 17.68 -4.29
N PHE A 227 -12.25 17.31 -4.71
CA PHE A 227 -11.86 17.16 -6.11
C PHE A 227 -11.81 15.67 -6.45
N LEU A 228 -12.93 15.15 -6.94
CA LEU A 228 -13.16 13.73 -7.15
C LEU A 228 -13.18 13.40 -8.64
N MET A 229 -12.38 12.40 -9.03
CA MET A 229 -12.43 11.89 -10.40
C MET A 229 -13.70 11.05 -10.57
N ASN A 230 -14.55 11.43 -11.52
CA ASN A 230 -15.75 10.69 -11.90
C ASN A 230 -15.63 10.26 -13.36
N PRO A 231 -15.61 8.95 -13.67
CA PRO A 231 -15.49 8.49 -15.05
C PRO A 231 -16.73 8.77 -15.90
N CYS A 232 -17.89 9.03 -15.29
CA CYS A 232 -19.18 9.24 -15.95
C CYS A 232 -19.78 10.58 -15.56
N LYS A 233 -20.41 11.28 -16.50
CA LYS A 233 -21.11 12.55 -16.21
C LYS A 233 -22.56 12.33 -15.76
N GLU A 234 -23.15 11.21 -16.18
CA GLU A 234 -24.50 10.79 -15.78
C GLU A 234 -24.44 10.07 -14.43
N TYR A 235 -25.56 10.02 -13.72
CA TYR A 235 -25.68 9.20 -12.52
C TYR A 235 -25.58 7.71 -12.89
N TRP A 236 -24.78 6.95 -12.14
CA TRP A 236 -24.50 5.54 -12.46
C TRP A 236 -24.58 4.61 -11.23
N GLY A 237 -25.20 5.11 -10.15
CA GLY A 237 -25.42 4.41 -8.87
C GLY A 237 -26.39 3.24 -8.93
N ASP A 238 -27.15 3.07 -10.01
CA ASP A 238 -28.12 1.97 -10.15
C ASP A 238 -27.76 0.94 -11.23
N ILE A 239 -26.63 1.12 -11.91
CA ILE A 239 -26.23 0.22 -13.00
C ILE A 239 -25.85 -1.14 -12.44
N LEU A 240 -26.35 -2.19 -13.10
CA LEU A 240 -26.09 -3.59 -12.77
C LEU A 240 -25.22 -4.24 -13.85
N SER A 241 -24.30 -5.11 -13.43
CA SER A 241 -23.55 -5.95 -14.36
C SER A 241 -24.42 -7.07 -14.96
N ASP A 242 -24.02 -7.61 -16.12
CA ASP A 242 -24.69 -8.75 -16.77
C ASP A 242 -24.84 -9.97 -15.84
N TRP A 243 -23.89 -10.16 -14.92
CA TRP A 243 -23.94 -11.22 -13.91
C TRP A 243 -24.97 -10.92 -12.80
N GLU A 244 -25.03 -9.68 -12.30
CA GLU A 244 -26.02 -9.25 -11.29
C GLU A 244 -27.44 -9.29 -11.81
N MET A 245 -27.65 -8.86 -13.06
CA MET A 245 -28.94 -8.97 -13.73
C MET A 245 -29.39 -10.44 -13.79
N LYS A 246 -28.53 -11.35 -14.27
CA LYS A 246 -28.83 -12.79 -14.35
C LYS A 246 -29.12 -13.41 -12.98
N LYS A 247 -28.39 -13.01 -11.93
CA LYS A 247 -28.60 -13.49 -10.55
C LYS A 247 -29.91 -12.98 -9.95
N THR A 248 -30.26 -11.73 -10.23
CA THR A 248 -31.51 -11.11 -9.77
C THR A 248 -32.72 -11.79 -10.42
N ILE A 249 -32.63 -12.08 -11.72
CA ILE A 249 -33.64 -12.79 -12.51
C ILE A 249 -33.80 -14.25 -12.06
N THR A 250 -32.72 -14.91 -11.63
CA THR A 250 -32.77 -16.33 -11.18
C THR A 250 -33.08 -16.49 -9.69
N GLY A 251 -32.76 -15.51 -8.84
CA GLY A 251 -32.96 -15.55 -7.39
C GLY A 251 -34.36 -15.14 -6.92
N LYS A 252 -35.09 -14.31 -7.68
CA LYS A 252 -36.51 -14.01 -7.44
C LYS A 252 -37.34 -14.80 -8.45
N GLY A 253 -37.95 -15.90 -7.98
CA GLY A 253 -38.87 -16.68 -8.82
C GLY A 253 -39.90 -15.77 -9.49
N ARG A 254 -40.10 -15.97 -10.81
CA ARG A 254 -41.07 -15.31 -11.68
C ARG A 254 -42.34 -14.88 -10.91
N ARG A 255 -42.37 -13.61 -10.50
CA ARG A 255 -43.60 -12.87 -10.19
C ARG A 255 -43.35 -11.43 -10.60
N ASP A 256 -43.90 -11.08 -11.74
CA ASP A 256 -44.60 -9.83 -12.05
C ASP A 256 -44.19 -8.60 -11.20
N LEU A 257 -42.92 -8.25 -11.26
CA LEU A 257 -42.51 -6.87 -11.13
C LEU A 257 -42.16 -6.46 -12.54
N ALA A 258 -42.93 -5.53 -13.09
CA ALA A 258 -42.70 -4.99 -14.41
C ALA A 258 -41.22 -4.61 -14.52
N PHE A 259 -40.60 -5.02 -15.62
CA PHE A 259 -39.22 -4.68 -15.99
C PHE A 259 -38.97 -3.16 -15.97
N GLU A 260 -40.05 -2.36 -15.90
CA GLU A 260 -40.10 -0.90 -15.85
C GLU A 260 -40.07 -0.29 -14.42
N GLU A 261 -40.40 -1.03 -13.35
CA GLU A 261 -40.44 -0.49 -11.97
C GLU A 261 -39.08 -0.55 -11.24
N LEU A 262 -38.18 -1.43 -11.67
CA LEU A 262 -36.77 -1.31 -11.38
C LEU A 262 -36.22 -0.45 -12.52
N HIS A 263 -35.88 0.81 -12.27
CA HIS A 263 -35.13 1.66 -13.19
C HIS A 263 -33.74 1.04 -13.48
N MET A 264 -33.69 -0.16 -14.08
CA MET A 264 -32.48 -0.82 -14.52
C MET A 264 -32.06 -0.12 -15.80
N GLU A 265 -31.27 0.94 -15.66
CA GLU A 265 -30.63 1.57 -16.81
C GLU A 265 -29.59 0.59 -17.36
N GLU A 266 -29.80 0.16 -18.60
CA GLU A 266 -28.79 -0.53 -19.40
C GLU A 266 -27.66 0.47 -19.70
N GLY A 267 -26.74 0.63 -18.75
CA GLY A 267 -25.58 1.52 -18.89
C GLY A 267 -24.36 0.85 -19.51
N ASN A 268 -23.22 1.53 -19.47
CA ASN A 268 -21.95 1.00 -19.99
C ASN A 268 -21.47 -0.25 -19.22
N SER A 269 -21.27 -1.36 -19.91
CA SER A 269 -20.87 -2.64 -19.28
C SER A 269 -19.48 -2.67 -18.62
N LEU A 270 -18.51 -1.89 -19.12
CA LEU A 270 -17.21 -1.79 -18.48
C LEU A 270 -17.35 -1.08 -17.13
N LEU A 271 -18.08 0.03 -17.10
CA LEU A 271 -18.36 0.74 -15.87
C LEU A 271 -19.17 -0.12 -14.89
N ALA A 272 -20.15 -0.89 -15.37
CA ALA A 272 -20.94 -1.78 -14.54
C ALA A 272 -20.11 -2.89 -13.86
N SER A 273 -19.11 -3.44 -14.57
CA SER A 273 -18.30 -4.55 -14.06
C SER A 273 -17.08 -4.11 -13.25
N MET A 274 -16.49 -2.96 -13.57
CA MET A 274 -15.24 -2.49 -12.97
C MET A 274 -15.41 -1.29 -12.01
N GLY A 275 -16.57 -0.64 -12.03
CA GLY A 275 -16.84 0.61 -11.31
C GLY A 275 -17.37 0.46 -9.88
N VAL A 276 -17.55 -0.75 -9.37
CA VAL A 276 -18.22 -1.02 -8.08
C VAL A 276 -17.75 -0.13 -6.93
N LEU A 277 -16.43 0.07 -6.79
CA LEU A 277 -15.87 0.91 -5.72
C LEU A 277 -16.19 2.40 -5.89
N GLY A 278 -16.19 2.90 -7.13
CA GLY A 278 -16.56 4.28 -7.42
C GLY A 278 -18.06 4.51 -7.23
N LYS A 279 -18.88 3.51 -7.59
CA LYS A 279 -20.33 3.49 -7.42
C LYS A 279 -20.70 3.70 -5.95
N ASP A 280 -20.23 2.81 -5.08
CA ASP A 280 -20.46 2.89 -3.64
C ASP A 280 -20.02 4.23 -3.04
N PHE A 281 -18.95 4.83 -3.59
CA PHE A 281 -18.43 6.09 -3.12
C PHE A 281 -19.27 7.29 -3.57
N PHE A 282 -19.67 7.37 -4.84
CA PHE A 282 -20.53 8.46 -5.31
C PHE A 282 -21.95 8.36 -4.74
N ASP A 283 -22.49 7.15 -4.55
CA ASP A 283 -23.75 6.95 -3.84
C ASP A 283 -23.68 7.51 -2.42
N LEU A 284 -22.58 7.23 -1.71
CA LEU A 284 -22.32 7.80 -0.39
C LEU A 284 -22.21 9.33 -0.42
N ILE A 285 -21.54 9.92 -1.42
CA ILE A 285 -21.40 11.38 -1.53
C ILE A 285 -22.76 12.04 -1.79
N ASN A 286 -23.61 11.43 -2.63
CA ASN A 286 -24.94 11.93 -2.97
C ASN A 286 -25.91 11.92 -1.77
N GLU A 287 -25.60 11.23 -0.67
CA GLU A 287 -26.36 11.33 0.58
C GLU A 287 -26.12 12.66 1.32
N TYR A 288 -25.09 13.43 0.95
CA TYR A 288 -24.73 14.69 1.56
C TYR A 288 -25.09 15.87 0.65
N ASP A 289 -25.55 16.95 1.26
CA ASP A 289 -25.78 18.21 0.54
C ASP A 289 -24.42 18.78 0.11
N CYS A 290 -24.23 18.91 -1.20
CA CYS A 290 -23.00 19.40 -1.82
C CYS A 290 -23.33 20.48 -2.87
N GLU A 291 -22.54 21.54 -2.90
CA GLU A 291 -22.50 22.46 -4.03
C GLU A 291 -21.65 21.84 -5.14
N GLU A 292 -22.28 21.44 -6.24
CA GLU A 292 -21.63 20.69 -7.32
C GLU A 292 -21.04 21.60 -8.41
N PHE A 293 -19.83 21.25 -8.84
CA PHE A 293 -19.07 21.89 -9.91
C PHE A 293 -18.62 20.80 -10.91
N PRO A 294 -19.50 20.38 -11.84
CA PRO A 294 -19.16 19.39 -12.86
C PRO A 294 -18.25 19.98 -13.93
N LEU A 295 -17.07 19.40 -14.10
CA LEU A 295 -16.00 19.84 -15.01
C LEU A 295 -15.63 18.72 -15.99
N PHE A 296 -16.64 18.10 -16.60
CA PHE A 296 -16.45 17.02 -17.56
C PHE A 296 -15.98 17.56 -18.92
N LYS A 297 -15.10 16.81 -19.58
CA LYS A 297 -14.62 17.09 -20.93
C LYS A 297 -14.86 15.89 -21.83
N ASP A 298 -15.67 16.08 -22.87
CA ASP A 298 -15.87 15.06 -23.89
C ASP A 298 -14.56 14.74 -24.63
N SER A 299 -14.41 13.47 -24.99
CA SER A 299 -13.34 13.03 -25.87
C SER A 299 -13.78 13.19 -27.33
N GLU A 300 -12.90 13.72 -28.17
CA GLU A 300 -13.11 13.72 -29.61
C GLU A 300 -13.02 12.26 -30.09
N GLU A 301 -14.15 11.68 -30.48
CA GLU A 301 -14.38 10.29 -30.88
C GLU A 301 -13.61 9.90 -32.17
N ASN A 302 -12.29 10.04 -32.15
CA ASN A 302 -11.39 9.95 -33.31
C ASN A 302 -10.68 8.59 -33.43
N ASN A 303 -10.58 7.85 -32.33
CA ASN A 303 -9.93 6.54 -32.24
C ASN A 303 -10.62 5.63 -31.23
N LEU A 304 -10.29 4.35 -31.25
CA LEU A 304 -10.87 3.31 -30.40
C LEU A 304 -10.79 3.65 -28.91
N LEU A 305 -9.64 4.17 -28.43
CA LEU A 305 -9.50 4.59 -27.04
C LEU A 305 -10.50 5.71 -26.69
N SER A 306 -10.60 6.73 -27.54
CA SER A 306 -11.50 7.86 -27.34
C SER A 306 -12.98 7.46 -27.42
N TRP A 307 -13.33 6.48 -28.25
CA TRP A 307 -14.68 5.88 -28.28
C TRP A 307 -15.01 5.19 -26.96
N ILE A 308 -14.12 4.33 -26.47
CA ILE A 308 -14.32 3.65 -25.18
C ILE A 308 -14.46 4.67 -24.05
N GLN A 309 -13.61 5.71 -24.02
CA GLN A 309 -13.67 6.78 -23.03
C GLN A 309 -14.98 7.58 -23.12
N SER A 310 -15.42 7.92 -24.33
CA SER A 310 -16.70 8.63 -24.55
C SER A 310 -17.90 7.79 -24.12
N ASP A 311 -17.88 6.48 -24.41
CA ASP A 311 -18.96 5.57 -24.04
C ASP A 311 -19.07 5.41 -22.52
N ILE A 312 -17.94 5.35 -21.81
CA ILE A 312 -17.93 5.35 -20.34
C ILE A 312 -18.44 6.70 -19.80
N LEU A 313 -17.96 7.81 -20.36
CA LEU A 313 -18.33 9.16 -19.92
C LEU A 313 -19.82 9.44 -20.06
N ASN A 314 -20.41 9.02 -21.18
CA ASN A 314 -21.79 9.28 -21.58
C ASN A 314 -22.75 8.13 -21.22
N LEU A 315 -22.28 7.14 -20.46
CA LEU A 315 -23.05 5.97 -20.06
C LEU A 315 -23.68 5.17 -21.20
N ARG A 316 -22.97 5.06 -22.32
CA ARG A 316 -23.44 4.39 -23.54
C ARG A 316 -22.90 2.98 -23.63
N ASP A 317 -23.75 2.03 -24.02
CA ASP A 317 -23.33 0.70 -24.43
C ASP A 317 -23.64 0.48 -25.92
N ARG A 318 -22.58 0.42 -26.75
CA ARG A 318 -22.72 0.24 -28.20
C ARG A 318 -23.17 -1.17 -28.61
N ARG A 319 -23.31 -2.13 -27.67
CA ARG A 319 -23.80 -3.49 -27.96
C ARG A 319 -25.30 -3.55 -28.26
N GLN A 320 -26.08 -2.58 -27.78
CA GLN A 320 -27.55 -2.64 -27.77
C GLN A 320 -28.23 -1.80 -28.87
N GLY A 321 -27.47 -1.05 -29.67
CA GLY A 321 -28.01 -0.35 -30.83
C GLY A 321 -28.30 -1.28 -32.02
N SER A 322 -29.32 -0.96 -32.82
CA SER A 322 -29.55 -1.57 -34.15
C SER A 322 -28.51 -1.14 -35.19
N ASN A 323 -27.57 -0.27 -34.82
CA ASN A 323 -26.52 0.24 -35.69
C ASN A 323 -25.40 -0.80 -35.84
N ALA A 324 -24.92 -0.89 -37.08
CA ALA A 324 -23.71 -1.63 -37.42
C ALA A 324 -22.55 -1.17 -36.52
N LYS A 325 -21.69 -2.09 -36.10
CA LYS A 325 -20.45 -1.78 -35.39
C LYS A 325 -19.72 -0.66 -36.14
N GLU A 326 -19.20 0.31 -35.39
CA GLU A 326 -18.37 1.36 -35.97
C GLU A 326 -17.11 0.74 -36.59
N MET A 327 -16.75 1.22 -37.78
CA MET A 327 -15.54 0.78 -38.47
C MET A 327 -14.32 1.47 -37.88
N ILE A 328 -13.43 0.70 -37.27
CA ILE A 328 -12.16 1.20 -36.74
C ILE A 328 -11.18 1.40 -37.90
N ALA A 329 -10.42 2.48 -37.88
CA ALA A 329 -9.37 2.73 -38.85
C ALA A 329 -8.25 1.68 -38.72
N LEU A 330 -7.70 1.20 -39.85
CA LEU A 330 -6.70 0.12 -39.84
C LEU A 330 -5.35 0.55 -39.24
N ASP A 331 -5.10 1.85 -39.16
CA ASP A 331 -3.93 2.50 -38.58
C ASP A 331 -4.15 2.98 -37.14
N ASP A 332 -5.31 2.67 -36.55
CA ASP A 332 -5.60 2.99 -35.16
C ASP A 332 -4.80 2.11 -34.19
N ASN A 333 -3.79 2.71 -33.60
CA ASN A 333 -2.87 2.09 -32.65
C ASN A 333 -3.14 2.49 -31.19
N SER A 334 -4.29 3.12 -30.91
CA SER A 334 -4.61 3.68 -29.58
C SER A 334 -4.85 2.61 -28.50
N VAL A 335 -5.31 1.41 -28.90
CA VAL A 335 -5.45 0.24 -28.01
C VAL A 335 -4.89 -0.98 -28.73
N GLN A 336 -3.86 -1.59 -28.14
CA GLN A 336 -3.18 -2.76 -28.70
C GLN A 336 -3.12 -3.90 -27.69
N VAL A 337 -3.16 -5.13 -28.19
CA VAL A 337 -3.03 -6.35 -27.38
C VAL A 337 -1.86 -7.15 -27.91
N HIS A 338 -0.86 -7.39 -27.06
CA HIS A 338 0.34 -8.15 -27.41
C HIS A 338 0.38 -9.48 -26.64
N SER A 339 0.52 -10.59 -27.37
CA SER A 339 0.70 -11.91 -26.78
C SER A 339 2.16 -12.33 -26.90
N CYS A 340 2.82 -12.54 -25.76
CA CYS A 340 4.25 -12.86 -25.68
C CYS A 340 4.49 -14.19 -24.96
N HIS A 341 5.62 -14.84 -25.26
CA HIS A 341 5.93 -16.19 -24.75
C HIS A 341 6.67 -16.20 -23.40
N SER A 342 7.19 -15.05 -22.95
CA SER A 342 7.89 -14.91 -21.67
C SER A 342 7.97 -13.43 -21.25
N PRO A 343 8.22 -13.14 -19.95
CA PRO A 343 8.44 -11.77 -19.47
C PRO A 343 9.59 -11.05 -20.18
N MET A 344 10.68 -11.75 -20.49
CA MET A 344 11.79 -11.19 -21.26
C MET A 344 11.32 -10.71 -22.63
N ARG A 345 10.59 -11.58 -23.35
CA ARG A 345 10.08 -11.23 -24.69
C ARG A 345 9.04 -10.13 -24.66
N GLU A 346 8.21 -10.10 -23.62
CA GLU A 346 7.22 -9.04 -23.41
C GLU A 346 7.88 -7.67 -23.25
N ILE A 347 8.94 -7.57 -22.45
CA ILE A 347 9.70 -6.33 -22.27
C ILE A 347 10.45 -5.92 -23.54
N GLU A 348 11.02 -6.87 -24.30
CA GLU A 348 11.61 -6.58 -25.61
C GLU A 348 10.58 -5.98 -26.58
N VAL A 349 9.40 -6.59 -26.68
CA VAL A 349 8.30 -6.10 -27.53
C VAL A 349 7.83 -4.73 -27.06
N LEU A 350 7.69 -4.51 -25.76
CA LEU A 350 7.36 -3.20 -25.19
C LEU A 350 8.41 -2.15 -25.58
N HIS A 351 9.70 -2.46 -25.43
CA HIS A 351 10.78 -1.54 -25.77
C HIS A 351 10.73 -1.14 -27.26
N ASP A 352 10.56 -2.11 -28.16
CA ASP A 352 10.43 -1.85 -29.60
C ASP A 352 9.19 -0.99 -29.91
N ARG A 353 8.07 -1.20 -29.21
CA ARG A 353 6.86 -0.38 -29.38
C ARG A 353 7.04 1.04 -28.88
N LEU A 354 7.73 1.23 -27.77
CA LEU A 354 8.03 2.57 -27.26
C LEU A 354 8.94 3.34 -28.21
N LEU A 355 9.96 2.69 -28.79
CA LEU A 355 10.80 3.30 -29.81
C LEU A 355 9.98 3.77 -31.03
N ASP A 356 9.11 2.90 -31.55
CA ASP A 356 8.19 3.22 -32.66
C ASP A 356 7.29 4.42 -32.32
N MET A 357 6.78 4.49 -31.08
CA MET A 357 5.98 5.64 -30.61
C MET A 357 6.80 6.93 -30.53
N PHE A 358 8.04 6.89 -30.05
CA PHE A 358 8.92 8.07 -29.99
C PHE A 358 9.37 8.53 -31.37
N GLU A 359 9.58 7.61 -32.32
CA GLU A 359 9.90 7.96 -33.71
C GLU A 359 8.70 8.59 -34.43
N THR A 360 7.49 8.11 -34.15
CA THR A 360 6.26 8.58 -34.80
C THR A 360 5.74 9.88 -34.21
N ASN A 361 5.92 10.11 -32.91
CA ASN A 361 5.41 11.29 -32.20
C ASN A 361 6.53 12.04 -31.45
N SER A 362 6.95 13.17 -32.03
CA SER A 362 8.01 14.02 -31.46
C SER A 362 7.64 14.71 -30.14
N ASP A 363 6.34 14.85 -29.85
CA ASP A 363 5.86 15.53 -28.64
C ASP A 363 5.78 14.58 -27.44
N LEU A 364 5.89 13.27 -27.68
CA LEU A 364 5.81 12.25 -26.63
C LEU A 364 7.14 12.17 -25.88
N LEU A 365 7.11 12.42 -24.58
CA LEU A 365 8.28 12.30 -23.73
C LEU A 365 8.23 11.01 -22.89
N PRO A 366 9.38 10.44 -22.50
CA PRO A 366 9.39 9.23 -21.65
C PRO A 366 8.62 9.37 -20.33
N ARG A 367 8.50 10.59 -19.79
CA ARG A 367 7.75 10.86 -18.57
C ARG A 367 6.22 10.75 -18.72
N ASP A 368 5.73 10.75 -19.96
CA ASP A 368 4.31 10.65 -20.30
C ASP A 368 3.85 9.18 -20.39
N ILE A 369 4.79 8.23 -20.27
CA ILE A 369 4.53 6.79 -20.35
C ILE A 369 4.58 6.17 -18.96
N LEU A 370 3.55 5.39 -18.63
CA LEU A 370 3.48 4.57 -17.43
C LEU A 370 3.36 3.09 -17.82
N VAL A 371 4.27 2.27 -17.31
CA VAL A 371 4.24 0.81 -17.46
C VAL A 371 3.90 0.20 -16.10
N MET A 372 2.81 -0.57 -16.04
CA MET A 372 2.36 -1.24 -14.81
C MET A 372 2.42 -2.75 -14.98
N THR A 373 2.80 -3.45 -13.91
CA THR A 373 2.82 -4.92 -13.84
C THR A 373 2.26 -5.36 -12.50
N PRO A 374 1.56 -6.50 -12.42
CA PRO A 374 1.06 -7.02 -11.14
C PRO A 374 2.18 -7.37 -10.15
N ASP A 375 3.39 -7.66 -10.63
CA ASP A 375 4.55 -7.95 -9.78
C ASP A 375 5.84 -7.36 -10.37
N ILE A 376 6.20 -6.17 -9.91
CA ILE A 376 7.42 -5.49 -10.35
C ILE A 376 8.70 -6.23 -9.96
N GLU A 377 8.66 -7.05 -8.91
CA GLU A 377 9.82 -7.79 -8.44
C GLU A 377 10.24 -8.88 -9.42
N THR A 378 9.26 -9.49 -10.09
CA THR A 378 9.51 -10.47 -11.15
C THR A 378 10.03 -9.81 -12.42
N TYR A 379 9.54 -8.61 -12.77
CA TYR A 379 9.88 -7.94 -14.03
C TYR A 379 11.15 -7.08 -13.99
N ALA A 380 11.54 -6.57 -12.82
CA ALA A 380 12.66 -5.63 -12.69
C ALA A 380 13.98 -6.10 -13.35
N PRO A 381 14.43 -7.37 -13.20
CA PRO A 381 15.65 -7.83 -13.86
C PRO A 381 15.55 -7.81 -15.40
N TYR A 382 14.37 -8.11 -15.96
CA TYR A 382 14.15 -8.11 -17.41
C TYR A 382 14.09 -6.68 -17.96
N ILE A 383 13.45 -5.76 -17.22
CA ILE A 383 13.43 -4.33 -17.56
C ILE A 383 14.87 -3.79 -17.64
N GLN A 384 15.68 -4.05 -16.61
CA GLN A 384 17.09 -3.66 -16.61
C GLN A 384 17.85 -4.30 -17.76
N ALA A 385 17.69 -5.60 -17.99
CA ALA A 385 18.39 -6.30 -19.06
C ALA A 385 18.08 -5.73 -20.45
N VAL A 386 16.84 -5.33 -20.73
CA VAL A 386 16.46 -4.80 -22.06
C VAL A 386 16.81 -3.32 -22.19
N PHE A 387 16.48 -2.50 -21.18
CA PHE A 387 16.65 -1.05 -21.27
C PHE A 387 18.10 -0.59 -21.00
N ASP A 388 18.87 -1.29 -20.14
CA ASP A 388 20.27 -0.92 -19.87
C ASP A 388 21.26 -1.57 -20.84
N ALA A 389 20.97 -2.74 -21.42
CA ALA A 389 21.89 -3.41 -22.35
C ALA A 389 21.92 -2.79 -23.76
N THR A 390 21.09 -1.78 -24.00
CA THR A 390 21.04 -1.09 -25.30
C THR A 390 22.30 -0.24 -25.49
N ALA A 391 23.26 -0.78 -26.24
CA ALA A 391 24.56 -0.15 -26.50
C ALA A 391 24.47 1.03 -27.49
N ASP A 392 23.44 1.06 -28.34
CA ASP A 392 23.18 2.15 -29.28
C ASP A 392 22.52 3.33 -28.55
N PRO A 393 23.19 4.49 -28.44
CA PRO A 393 22.62 5.65 -27.77
C PRO A 393 21.30 6.13 -28.37
N SER A 394 21.05 5.89 -29.66
CA SER A 394 19.82 6.32 -30.34
C SER A 394 18.58 5.54 -29.88
N ARG A 395 18.77 4.33 -29.33
CA ARG A 395 17.69 3.45 -28.86
C ARG A 395 17.51 3.48 -27.34
N LYS A 396 18.25 4.35 -26.66
CA LYS A 396 18.24 4.39 -25.19
C LYS A 396 17.05 5.20 -24.68
N ILE A 397 16.11 4.52 -24.03
CA ILE A 397 14.98 5.16 -23.36
C ILE A 397 15.28 5.27 -21.85
N PRO A 398 15.26 6.48 -21.25
CA PRO A 398 15.43 6.62 -19.81
C PRO A 398 14.21 6.04 -19.08
N PHE A 399 14.46 5.27 -18.02
CA PHE A 399 13.40 4.65 -17.20
C PHE A 399 13.75 4.74 -15.71
N SER A 400 12.72 4.59 -14.88
CA SER A 400 12.85 4.43 -13.43
C SER A 400 11.88 3.37 -12.97
N ILE A 401 12.35 2.43 -12.16
CA ILE A 401 11.49 1.40 -11.56
C ILE A 401 11.05 1.88 -10.17
N SER A 402 9.75 1.85 -9.91
CA SER A 402 9.15 2.20 -8.61
C SER A 402 8.58 0.96 -7.93
N ASP A 403 8.20 1.09 -6.65
CA ASP A 403 7.50 0.06 -5.85
C ASP A 403 8.28 -1.24 -5.59
N ARG A 404 9.61 -1.19 -5.67
CA ARG A 404 10.47 -2.32 -5.26
C ARG A 404 10.65 -2.36 -3.75
N SER A 405 10.79 -3.57 -3.23
CA SER A 405 11.14 -3.77 -1.83
C SER A 405 12.56 -3.28 -1.55
N ILE A 406 12.70 -2.36 -0.59
CA ILE A 406 13.98 -1.82 -0.11
C ILE A 406 14.98 -2.95 0.24
N ARG A 407 14.47 -4.10 0.68
CA ARG A 407 15.27 -5.30 1.01
C ARG A 407 16.10 -5.78 -0.19
N LYS A 408 15.56 -5.74 -1.42
CA LYS A 408 16.26 -6.22 -2.61
C LYS A 408 17.15 -5.19 -3.29
N GLU A 409 16.90 -3.90 -3.04
CA GLU A 409 17.74 -2.82 -3.59
C GLU A 409 19.02 -2.58 -2.79
N SER A 410 18.99 -2.89 -1.49
CA SER A 410 20.10 -2.60 -0.59
C SER A 410 20.84 -3.87 -0.17
N GLU A 411 22.07 -4.04 -0.68
CA GLU A 411 23.02 -5.06 -0.24
C GLU A 411 23.24 -5.00 1.29
N ILE A 412 23.28 -3.79 1.86
CA ILE A 412 23.46 -3.56 3.29
C ILE A 412 22.32 -4.18 4.10
N ILE A 413 21.07 -4.00 3.66
CA ILE A 413 19.90 -4.52 4.39
C ILE A 413 19.84 -6.04 4.29
N THR A 414 20.14 -6.61 3.12
CA THR A 414 20.20 -8.07 2.95
C THR A 414 21.27 -8.66 3.85
N THR A 415 22.45 -8.06 3.88
CA THR A 415 23.57 -8.47 4.75
C THR A 415 23.21 -8.36 6.22
N PHE A 416 22.59 -7.26 6.63
CA PHE A 416 22.17 -7.04 8.02
C PHE A 416 21.16 -8.09 8.48
N LEU A 417 20.16 -8.41 7.64
CA LEU A 417 19.19 -9.47 7.95
C LEU A 417 19.86 -10.85 8.02
N ALA A 418 20.79 -11.15 7.11
CA ALA A 418 21.56 -12.40 7.15
C ALA A 418 22.38 -12.53 8.46
N ILE A 419 22.88 -11.43 9.00
CA ILE A 419 23.55 -11.40 10.32
C ILE A 419 22.53 -11.66 11.46
N LEU A 420 21.35 -11.04 11.40
CA LEU A 420 20.29 -11.28 12.39
C LEU A 420 19.71 -12.71 12.34
N ASP A 421 19.86 -13.40 11.22
CA ASP A 421 19.49 -14.82 11.06
C ASP A 421 20.58 -15.79 11.58
N LEU A 422 21.75 -15.29 12.02
CA LEU A 422 22.81 -16.14 12.58
C LEU A 422 22.43 -16.78 13.93
N PRO A 423 21.85 -16.05 14.90
CA PRO A 423 21.37 -16.66 16.15
C PRO A 423 20.29 -17.72 15.85
N GLY A 424 20.52 -18.95 16.31
CA GLY A 424 19.64 -20.09 16.02
C GLY A 424 19.92 -20.81 14.69
N SER A 425 20.83 -20.29 13.88
CA SER A 425 21.41 -21.04 12.76
C SER A 425 22.44 -22.06 13.25
N ARG A 426 22.95 -22.87 12.32
CA ARG A 426 24.08 -23.78 12.58
C ARG A 426 25.44 -23.12 12.35
N PHE A 427 25.49 -21.82 12.05
CA PHE A 427 26.73 -21.13 11.65
C PHE A 427 27.44 -21.88 10.52
N ALA A 428 26.71 -22.23 9.46
CA ALA A 428 27.29 -22.98 8.35
C ALA A 428 28.41 -22.18 7.66
N ALA A 429 29.48 -22.87 7.24
CA ALA A 429 30.62 -22.26 6.55
C ALA A 429 30.18 -21.40 5.37
N SER A 430 29.24 -21.90 4.55
CA SER A 430 28.68 -21.17 3.41
C SER A 430 27.90 -19.91 3.81
N GLN A 431 27.16 -19.95 4.93
CA GLN A 431 26.35 -18.83 5.40
C GLN A 431 27.23 -17.67 5.90
N ILE A 432 28.22 -17.98 6.75
CA ILE A 432 29.16 -16.97 7.26
C ILE A 432 30.01 -16.42 6.11
N PHE A 433 30.45 -17.29 5.20
CA PHE A 433 31.23 -16.87 4.05
C PHE A 433 30.42 -15.95 3.13
N ALA A 434 29.14 -16.20 2.89
CA ALA A 434 28.28 -15.30 2.13
C ALA A 434 28.14 -13.91 2.79
N ILE A 435 28.06 -13.85 4.13
CA ILE A 435 28.08 -12.57 4.87
C ILE A 435 29.43 -11.87 4.69
N LEU A 436 30.54 -12.63 4.75
CA LEU A 436 31.89 -12.12 4.54
C LEU A 436 32.13 -11.60 3.12
N GLU A 437 31.48 -12.17 2.10
CA GLU A 437 31.58 -11.73 0.70
C GLU A 437 30.97 -10.34 0.48
N SER A 438 30.01 -9.94 1.32
CA SER A 438 29.33 -8.64 1.20
C SER A 438 30.30 -7.46 1.35
N THR A 439 30.14 -6.46 0.48
CA THR A 439 30.99 -5.26 0.44
C THR A 439 31.06 -4.52 1.78
N PRO A 440 29.94 -4.31 2.52
CA PRO A 440 29.98 -3.61 3.81
C PRO A 440 30.78 -4.35 4.88
N VAL A 441 30.71 -5.68 4.90
CA VAL A 441 31.44 -6.51 5.88
C VAL A 441 32.92 -6.56 5.50
N ARG A 442 33.25 -6.77 4.23
CA ARG A 442 34.65 -6.74 3.76
C ARG A 442 35.37 -5.47 4.13
N ARG A 443 34.74 -4.31 3.87
CA ARG A 443 35.30 -3.01 4.24
C ARG A 443 35.44 -2.84 5.76
N LYS A 444 34.56 -3.43 6.56
CA LYS A 444 34.63 -3.33 8.02
C LYS A 444 35.78 -4.16 8.61
N PHE A 445 36.15 -5.27 7.97
CA PHE A 445 37.19 -6.18 8.42
C PHE A 445 38.49 -6.07 7.61
N ASP A 446 38.62 -5.06 6.74
CA ASP A 446 39.77 -4.85 5.84
C ASP A 446 40.12 -6.08 4.98
N ILE A 447 39.09 -6.78 4.47
CA ILE A 447 39.24 -7.98 3.65
C ILE A 447 39.09 -7.63 2.16
N THR A 448 40.10 -7.98 1.36
CA THR A 448 40.06 -7.81 -0.10
C THR A 448 39.38 -8.99 -0.81
N GLU A 449 39.06 -8.85 -2.10
CA GLU A 449 38.51 -9.98 -2.87
C GLU A 449 39.52 -11.12 -3.06
N ALA A 450 40.81 -10.81 -3.11
CA ALA A 450 41.86 -11.82 -3.15
C ALA A 450 41.88 -12.66 -1.86
N ASP A 451 41.68 -12.02 -0.71
CA ASP A 451 41.63 -12.70 0.60
C ASP A 451 40.45 -13.68 0.70
N LEU A 452 39.31 -13.40 0.06
CA LEU A 452 38.18 -14.34 0.02
C LEU A 452 38.56 -15.68 -0.61
N THR A 453 39.43 -15.66 -1.61
CA THR A 453 39.92 -16.90 -2.26
C THR A 453 40.76 -17.71 -1.27
N LEU A 454 41.60 -17.03 -0.48
CA LEU A 454 42.42 -17.65 0.56
C LEU A 454 41.56 -18.20 1.70
N VAL A 455 40.59 -17.44 2.18
CA VAL A 455 39.63 -17.87 3.21
C VAL A 455 38.86 -19.09 2.72
N ARG A 456 38.37 -19.10 1.47
CA ARG A 456 37.66 -20.25 0.89
C ARG A 456 38.54 -21.51 0.86
N LYS A 457 39.83 -21.36 0.54
CA LYS A 457 40.81 -22.45 0.60
C LYS A 457 41.00 -22.94 2.04
N TRP A 458 41.22 -22.04 3.00
CA TRP A 458 41.36 -22.39 4.42
C TRP A 458 40.15 -23.12 5.00
N LEU A 459 38.93 -22.67 4.68
CA LEU A 459 37.70 -23.35 5.09
C LEU A 459 37.66 -24.80 4.61
N LYS A 460 38.09 -25.04 3.36
CA LYS A 460 38.17 -26.38 2.77
C LYS A 460 39.25 -27.24 3.42
N ASP A 461 40.46 -26.70 3.57
CA ASP A 461 41.63 -27.44 4.04
C ASP A 461 41.53 -27.78 5.53
N THR A 462 41.01 -26.87 6.35
CA THR A 462 40.73 -27.11 7.78
C THR A 462 39.45 -27.89 8.03
N ARG A 463 38.66 -28.14 6.97
CA ARG A 463 37.39 -28.86 7.00
C ARG A 463 36.36 -28.23 7.94
N ILE A 464 36.32 -26.90 8.04
CA ILE A 464 35.25 -26.19 8.76
C ILE A 464 33.94 -26.44 8.01
N ARG A 465 32.89 -26.83 8.73
CA ARG A 465 31.56 -27.08 8.17
C ARG A 465 30.48 -26.25 8.83
N TRP A 466 30.34 -26.36 10.15
CA TRP A 466 29.29 -25.68 10.91
C TRP A 466 29.52 -25.81 12.42
N GLY A 467 28.85 -24.95 13.18
CA GLY A 467 28.90 -24.88 14.64
C GLY A 467 30.07 -24.02 15.11
N ILE A 468 29.81 -23.13 16.09
CA ILE A 468 30.86 -22.28 16.65
C ILE A 468 31.89 -23.16 17.37
N ASP A 469 31.43 -24.03 18.26
CA ASP A 469 32.22 -24.98 19.05
C ASP A 469 31.37 -26.14 19.60
N ARG A 470 31.89 -26.86 20.60
CA ARG A 470 31.21 -28.00 21.24
C ARG A 470 29.95 -27.61 22.01
N GLU A 471 29.98 -26.43 22.64
CA GLU A 471 28.89 -25.96 23.50
C GLU A 471 27.69 -25.57 22.62
N ASP A 472 27.96 -24.85 21.53
CA ASP A 472 26.95 -24.50 20.51
C ASP A 472 26.23 -25.73 19.95
N ARG A 473 26.96 -26.82 19.64
CA ARG A 473 26.34 -28.08 19.19
C ARG A 473 25.48 -28.74 20.25
N SER A 474 25.92 -28.67 21.51
CA SER A 474 25.18 -29.22 22.65
C SER A 474 23.87 -28.46 22.88
N LEU A 475 23.88 -27.13 22.72
CA LEU A 475 22.68 -26.29 22.77
C LEU A 475 21.66 -26.64 21.67
N LEU A 476 22.14 -27.11 20.51
CA LEU A 476 21.31 -27.62 19.42
C LEU A 476 20.82 -29.07 19.64
N GLY A 477 21.12 -29.69 20.78
CA GLY A 477 20.76 -31.08 21.08
C GLY A 477 21.57 -32.12 20.29
N LEU A 478 22.75 -31.74 19.80
CA LEU A 478 23.64 -32.61 19.01
C LEU A 478 24.86 -33.04 19.85
N PRO A 479 25.55 -34.13 19.47
CA PRO A 479 26.77 -34.55 20.15
C PRO A 479 27.83 -33.43 20.20
N ALA A 480 28.47 -33.25 21.36
CA ALA A 480 29.45 -32.20 21.67
C ALA A 480 30.83 -32.42 20.99
N LEU A 481 30.83 -32.73 19.70
CA LEU A 481 32.01 -32.97 18.89
C LEU A 481 32.68 -31.64 18.50
N ALA A 482 33.99 -31.50 18.68
CA ALA A 482 34.73 -30.28 18.27
C ALA A 482 35.06 -30.27 16.78
N GLU A 483 35.10 -31.42 16.14
CA GLU A 483 35.56 -31.57 14.77
C GLU A 483 34.66 -30.77 13.82
N ASN A 484 35.28 -30.16 12.81
CA ASN A 484 34.58 -29.38 11.77
C ASN A 484 33.82 -28.14 12.28
N THR A 485 34.09 -27.67 13.50
CA THR A 485 33.60 -26.39 14.04
C THR A 485 34.50 -25.22 13.63
N TRP A 486 33.98 -24.00 13.75
CA TRP A 486 34.77 -22.78 13.54
C TRP A 486 35.95 -22.69 14.49
N ARG A 487 35.74 -22.91 15.79
CA ARG A 487 36.80 -22.87 16.80
C ARG A 487 37.93 -23.84 16.46
N ALA A 488 37.61 -25.11 16.18
CA ALA A 488 38.63 -26.11 15.85
C ALA A 488 39.39 -25.79 14.56
N GLY A 489 38.71 -25.29 13.53
CA GLY A 489 39.39 -24.92 12.28
C GLY A 489 40.27 -23.67 12.41
N LEU A 490 39.82 -22.66 13.16
CA LEU A 490 40.60 -21.45 13.45
C LEU A 490 41.82 -21.79 14.32
N GLU A 491 41.67 -22.65 15.34
CA GLU A 491 42.79 -23.14 16.15
C GLU A 491 43.86 -23.83 15.30
N ARG A 492 43.45 -24.64 14.31
CA ARG A 492 44.39 -25.29 13.36
C ARG A 492 45.09 -24.28 12.45
N LEU A 493 44.40 -23.22 11.99
CA LEU A 493 45.05 -22.16 11.21
C LEU A 493 46.08 -21.39 12.04
N ILE A 494 45.72 -21.02 13.27
CA ILE A 494 46.61 -20.28 14.19
C ILE A 494 47.79 -21.16 14.60
N LEU A 495 47.55 -22.44 14.87
CA LEU A 495 48.61 -23.39 15.20
C LEU A 495 49.55 -23.60 14.02
N GLY A 496 49.02 -23.78 12.80
CA GLY A 496 49.84 -23.90 11.59
C GLY A 496 50.67 -22.65 11.28
N TYR A 497 50.24 -21.47 11.75
CA TYR A 497 51.05 -20.25 11.70
C TYR A 497 52.21 -20.29 12.73
N ALA A 498 51.95 -20.73 13.96
CA ALA A 498 52.94 -20.77 15.03
C ALA A 498 53.93 -21.94 14.91
N MET A 499 53.48 -23.07 14.33
CA MET A 499 54.24 -24.30 14.15
C MET A 499 54.12 -24.74 12.69
N PRO A 500 55.10 -24.39 11.82
CA PRO A 500 55.14 -24.89 10.46
C PRO A 500 55.17 -26.42 10.50
N GLY A 501 54.20 -27.08 9.86
CA GLY A 501 53.94 -28.53 9.96
C GLY A 501 55.01 -29.44 9.31
N GLN A 502 56.28 -29.06 9.37
CA GLN A 502 57.40 -29.84 8.83
C GLN A 502 57.84 -30.98 9.77
N ASP A 503 57.53 -30.92 11.07
CA ASP A 503 58.11 -31.83 12.08
C ASP A 503 57.11 -32.76 12.82
N GLU A 504 55.93 -33.07 12.25
CA GLU A 504 54.91 -34.02 12.80
C GLU A 504 54.57 -33.88 14.31
N ASN A 505 54.94 -32.78 14.96
CA ASN A 505 54.77 -32.59 16.39
C ASN A 505 53.39 -32.01 16.67
N MET A 506 52.52 -32.80 17.31
CA MET A 506 51.22 -32.33 17.80
C MET A 506 51.38 -31.44 19.04
N PHE A 507 50.66 -30.31 19.09
CA PHE A 507 50.52 -29.51 20.31
C PHE A 507 49.12 -29.72 20.90
N ASN A 508 49.03 -30.23 22.13
CA ASN A 508 47.75 -30.54 22.80
C ASN A 508 46.76 -31.38 21.96
N GLY A 509 47.28 -32.28 21.10
CA GLY A 509 46.47 -33.13 20.23
C GLY A 509 45.89 -32.43 18.99
N ILE A 510 46.38 -31.24 18.64
CA ILE A 510 45.98 -30.47 17.46
C ILE A 510 47.16 -30.40 16.48
N LEU A 511 46.88 -30.61 15.19
CA LEU A 511 47.78 -30.43 14.04
C LEU A 511 47.00 -29.90 12.83
#